data_AF-A0A0D8DIR4-F1
#
_entry.id   AF-A0A0D8DIR4-F1
#
_cell.length_a   1.000
_cell.length_b   1.000
_cell.length_c   1.000
_cell.angle_alpha   90.00
_cell.angle_beta   90.00
_cell.angle_gamma   90.00
#
_symmetry.space_group_name_H-M   'P 1'
#
loop_
_entity.id
_entity.type
_entity.pdbx_description
1 polymer ?
#
loop_
_entity_poly.entity_id
_entity_poly.type
_entity_poly.pdbx_seq_one_letter_code
_entity_poly.pdbx_strand_id
1 'polypeptide(L)'
;MVFVIISDDLTGASGMASMLNNSITVPYYNIKLIDINAYDYVCVDIETRNADEQKSIDRFKMVLKFYCNETILLRIDSALRGNIKAYLMEFSKMGKIIITDTIPEYERYTEDKKTFYRGDFKNLMDFIPENRNITIMDSRNYNDIKMIAYECVKTGSLPVDPGILIKTYLTII
;
A
#
# COMPACT_ATOMS: atom_id res chain seq x y z
N MET A 1 12.17 14.46 4.89
CA MET A 1 10.86 13.87 5.24
C MET A 1 10.95 12.43 4.78
N VAL A 2 10.75 11.46 5.67
CA VAL A 2 10.87 10.05 5.32
C VAL A 2 9.47 9.48 5.05
N PHE A 3 9.36 8.66 4.01
CA PHE A 3 8.15 7.89 3.72
C PHE A 3 8.36 6.43 4.14
N VAL A 4 7.47 5.93 4.99
CA VAL A 4 7.46 4.53 5.42
C VAL A 4 6.37 3.77 4.67
N ILE A 5 6.76 2.81 3.84
CA ILE A 5 5.83 2.02 3.02
C ILE A 5 5.73 0.63 3.64
N ILE A 6 4.55 0.29 4.17
CA ILE A 6 4.32 -1.00 4.82
C ILE A 6 3.85 -2.02 3.78
N SER A 7 4.49 -3.20 3.77
CA SER A 7 4.16 -4.35 2.93
C SER A 7 4.01 -5.61 3.78
N ASP A 8 3.08 -6.49 3.41
CA ASP A 8 2.81 -7.75 4.11
C ASP A 8 3.89 -8.83 3.92
N ASP A 9 4.74 -8.66 2.90
CA ASP A 9 5.85 -9.56 2.55
C ASP A 9 7.12 -8.85 2.04
N LEU A 10 8.23 -9.60 2.10
CA LEU A 10 9.56 -9.17 1.67
C LEU A 10 9.63 -8.83 0.18
N THR A 11 9.00 -9.65 -0.68
CA THR A 11 9.02 -9.44 -2.14
C THR A 11 8.33 -8.12 -2.49
N GLY A 12 7.22 -7.81 -1.82
CA GLY A 12 6.55 -6.53 -1.96
C GLY A 12 7.36 -5.34 -1.48
N ALA A 13 7.95 -5.45 -0.29
CA ALA A 13 8.78 -4.40 0.28
C ALA A 13 10.01 -4.12 -0.60
N SER A 14 10.66 -5.18 -1.10
CA SER A 14 11.80 -5.10 -2.02
C SER A 14 11.41 -4.55 -3.38
N GLY A 15 10.25 -4.98 -3.91
CA GLY A 15 9.67 -4.45 -5.13
C GLY A 15 9.45 -2.95 -5.04
N MET A 16 8.83 -2.47 -3.95
CA MET A 16 8.67 -1.04 -3.69
C MET A 16 10.00 -0.30 -3.61
N ALA A 17 10.97 -0.82 -2.85
CA ALA A 17 12.28 -0.18 -2.74
C ALA A 17 12.97 -0.07 -4.12
N SER A 18 12.93 -1.12 -4.94
CA SER A 18 13.54 -1.12 -6.27
C SER A 18 12.95 -0.08 -7.23
N MET A 19 11.74 0.40 -6.97
CA MET A 19 11.07 1.42 -7.77
C MET A 19 11.36 2.86 -7.33
N LEU A 20 12.02 3.04 -6.17
CA LEU A 20 12.20 4.32 -5.50
C LEU A 20 13.71 4.60 -5.32
N ASN A 21 14.13 5.83 -5.60
CA ASN A 21 15.51 6.26 -5.39
C ASN A 21 15.78 6.46 -3.89
N ASN A 22 17.01 6.19 -3.44
CA ASN A 22 17.42 6.37 -2.05
C ASN A 22 16.49 5.68 -1.03
N SER A 23 16.27 4.39 -1.26
CA SER A 23 15.34 3.57 -0.49
C SER A 23 16.03 2.38 0.19
N ILE A 24 15.39 1.82 1.22
CA ILE A 24 15.83 0.60 1.88
C ILE A 24 14.65 -0.34 2.15
N THR A 25 14.89 -1.65 2.06
CA THR A 25 13.96 -2.67 2.55
C THR A 25 14.34 -3.11 3.96
N VAL A 26 13.36 -3.14 4.86
CA VAL A 26 13.58 -3.38 6.29
C VAL A 26 12.64 -4.47 6.79
N PRO A 27 13.18 -5.62 7.22
CA PRO A 27 12.40 -6.65 7.90
C PRO A 27 11.83 -6.12 9.22
N TYR A 28 10.66 -6.61 9.62
CA TYR A 28 9.95 -6.21 10.84
C TYR A 28 10.86 -6.15 12.08
N TYR A 29 11.70 -7.17 12.27
CA TYR A 29 12.57 -7.26 13.44
C TYR A 29 13.68 -6.21 13.47
N ASN A 30 13.97 -5.57 12.33
CA ASN A 30 15.04 -4.59 12.18
C ASN A 30 14.52 -3.15 12.16
N ILE A 31 13.21 -2.90 12.30
CA ILE A 31 12.64 -1.54 12.25
C ILE A 31 13.29 -0.59 13.25
N LYS A 32 13.82 -1.10 14.38
CA LYS A 32 14.49 -0.29 15.41
C LYS A 32 15.99 -0.10 15.21
N LEU A 33 16.60 -0.82 14.26
CA LEU A 33 18.05 -0.92 14.11
C LEU A 33 18.58 -0.03 12.98
N ILE A 34 17.68 0.50 12.14
CA ILE A 34 18.05 1.32 10.99
C ILE A 34 18.12 2.80 11.37
N ASP A 35 19.03 3.54 10.73
CA ASP A 35 18.93 5.00 10.68
C ASP A 35 18.04 5.38 9.50
N ILE A 36 16.77 5.69 9.78
CA ILE A 36 15.81 6.07 8.73
C ILE A 36 16.17 7.39 8.05
N ASN A 37 16.93 8.27 8.68
CA ASN A 37 17.25 9.59 8.12
C ASN A 37 18.27 9.50 6.97
N ALA A 38 18.91 8.34 6.80
CA ALA A 38 19.79 8.07 5.67
C ALA A 38 19.02 7.80 4.36
N TYR A 39 17.69 7.65 4.41
CA TYR A 39 16.86 7.24 3.28
C TYR A 39 15.65 8.16 3.12
N ASP A 40 15.20 8.35 1.88
CA ASP A 40 13.93 9.04 1.60
C ASP A 40 12.73 8.09 1.78
N TYR A 41 12.95 6.80 1.49
CA TYR A 41 11.91 5.77 1.54
C TYR A 41 12.36 4.53 2.31
N VAL A 42 11.52 4.10 3.26
CA VAL A 42 11.74 2.91 4.07
C VAL A 42 10.60 1.92 3.82
N CYS A 43 10.89 0.86 3.07
CA CYS A 43 9.93 -0.18 2.73
C CYS A 43 9.99 -1.30 3.78
N VAL A 44 8.98 -1.36 4.66
CA VAL A 44 8.93 -2.31 5.77
C VAL A 44 8.20 -3.57 5.35
N ASP A 45 8.87 -4.72 5.50
CA ASP A 45 8.24 -6.03 5.46
C ASP A 45 7.74 -6.42 6.85
N ILE A 46 6.43 -6.53 7.05
CA ILE A 46 5.87 -6.97 8.34
C ILE A 46 5.78 -8.50 8.50
N GLU A 47 6.13 -9.27 7.47
CA GLU A 47 6.19 -10.74 7.43
C GLU A 47 4.88 -11.42 7.89
N THR A 48 3.74 -10.96 7.37
CA THR A 48 2.41 -11.34 7.89
C THR A 48 1.43 -11.86 6.85
N ARG A 49 1.87 -12.05 5.59
CA ARG A 49 1.02 -12.63 4.54
C ARG A 49 0.29 -13.92 4.94
N ASN A 50 0.98 -14.80 5.67
CA ASN A 50 0.44 -16.10 6.12
C ASN A 50 0.21 -16.12 7.64
N ALA A 51 0.29 -14.97 8.31
CA ALA A 51 0.00 -14.88 9.74
C ALA A 51 -1.50 -14.78 9.99
N ASP A 52 -1.91 -15.12 11.20
CA ASP A 52 -3.27 -14.83 11.67
C ASP A 52 -3.51 -13.31 11.75
N GLU A 53 -4.79 -12.93 11.79
CA GLU A 53 -5.22 -11.55 11.78
C GLU A 53 -4.68 -10.76 13.00
N GLN A 54 -4.68 -11.36 14.19
CA GLN A 54 -4.25 -10.70 15.42
C GLN A 54 -2.75 -10.34 15.34
N LYS A 55 -1.91 -11.30 14.98
CA LYS A 55 -0.47 -11.08 14.79
C LYS A 55 -0.21 -10.04 13.70
N SER A 56 -1.02 -10.04 12.64
CA SER A 56 -0.95 -9.07 11.54
C SER A 56 -1.23 -7.64 12.02
N ILE A 57 -2.29 -7.46 12.78
CA ILE A 57 -2.66 -6.16 13.36
C ILE A 57 -1.59 -5.70 14.36
N ASP A 58 -1.07 -6.58 15.21
CA ASP A 58 -0.09 -6.21 16.23
C ASP A 58 1.21 -5.70 15.61
N ARG A 59 1.71 -6.38 14.57
CA ARG A 59 2.90 -5.93 13.83
C ARG A 59 2.64 -4.63 13.08
N PHE A 60 1.50 -4.52 12.41
CA PHE A 60 1.12 -3.28 11.71
C PHE A 60 1.09 -2.09 12.68
N LYS A 61 0.41 -2.23 13.83
CA LYS A 61 0.37 -1.20 14.89
C LYS A 61 1.74 -0.89 15.48
N MET A 62 2.61 -1.88 15.61
CA MET A 62 3.98 -1.65 16.08
C MET A 62 4.75 -0.75 15.10
N VAL A 63 4.62 -0.97 13.79
CA VAL A 63 5.23 -0.12 12.76
C VAL A 63 4.65 1.29 12.82
N LEU A 64 3.31 1.43 12.90
CA LEU A 64 2.66 2.74 13.06
C LEU A 64 3.16 3.49 14.30
N LYS A 65 3.31 2.78 15.42
CA LYS A 65 3.79 3.37 16.68
C LYS A 65 5.25 3.81 16.58
N PHE A 66 6.09 3.01 15.92
CA PHE A 66 7.51 3.28 15.84
C PHE A 66 7.83 4.43 14.89
N TYR A 67 7.12 4.52 13.77
CA TYR A 67 7.29 5.58 12.76
C TYR A 67 6.20 6.65 12.83
N CYS A 68 5.69 6.95 14.03
CA CYS A 68 4.53 7.84 14.19
C CYS A 68 4.76 9.29 13.77
N ASN A 69 6.01 9.71 13.59
CA ASN A 69 6.38 11.04 13.11
C ASN A 69 6.63 11.10 11.59
N GLU A 70 6.57 9.96 10.90
CA GLU A 70 6.82 9.86 9.46
C GLU A 70 5.53 9.74 8.65
N THR A 71 5.62 9.93 7.34
CA THR A 71 4.48 9.69 6.45
C THR A 71 4.37 8.21 6.15
N ILE A 72 3.24 7.59 6.50
CA ILE A 72 3.04 6.15 6.33
C ILE A 72 2.14 5.89 5.11
N LEU A 73 2.59 4.99 4.25
CA LEU A 73 1.85 4.46 3.11
C LEU A 73 1.68 2.95 3.25
N LEU A 74 0.62 2.41 2.67
CA LEU A 74 0.31 0.98 2.74
C LEU A 74 0.28 0.38 1.34
N ARG A 75 1.11 -0.63 1.11
CA ARG A 75 1.11 -1.46 -0.09
C ARG A 75 0.36 -2.76 0.18
N ILE A 76 -0.48 -3.18 -0.76
CA ILE A 76 -1.24 -4.45 -0.69
C ILE A 76 -0.73 -5.46 -1.72
N ASP A 77 -1.03 -6.75 -1.53
CA ASP A 77 -0.70 -7.77 -2.52
C ASP A 77 -1.64 -7.66 -3.73
N SER A 78 -1.07 -7.73 -4.94
CA SER A 78 -1.86 -7.63 -6.17
C SER A 78 -2.84 -8.78 -6.36
N ALA A 79 -2.56 -9.96 -5.81
CA ALA A 79 -3.47 -11.10 -5.86
C ALA A 79 -4.51 -11.10 -4.71
N LEU A 80 -4.53 -10.02 -3.91
CA LEU A 80 -5.40 -9.80 -2.76
C LEU A 80 -5.23 -10.85 -1.65
N ARG A 81 -3.99 -11.30 -1.41
CA ARG A 81 -3.65 -12.23 -0.33
C ARG A 81 -3.35 -11.49 0.98
N GLY A 82 -3.42 -12.24 2.08
CA GLY A 82 -3.09 -11.76 3.42
C GLY A 82 -4.22 -10.99 4.09
N ASN A 83 -3.89 -10.27 5.17
CA ASN A 83 -4.85 -9.63 6.07
C ASN A 83 -5.22 -8.19 5.64
N ILE A 84 -5.46 -7.98 4.34
CA ILE A 84 -5.72 -6.65 3.74
C ILE A 84 -6.83 -5.89 4.47
N LYS A 85 -7.94 -6.57 4.77
CA LYS A 85 -9.09 -5.98 5.44
C LYS A 85 -8.71 -5.37 6.79
N ALA A 86 -7.91 -6.08 7.57
CA ALA A 86 -7.45 -5.64 8.88
C ALA A 86 -6.49 -4.43 8.77
N TYR A 87 -5.56 -4.46 7.81
CA TYR A 87 -4.66 -3.31 7.58
C TYR A 87 -5.43 -2.07 7.16
N LEU A 88 -6.38 -2.20 6.24
CA LEU A 88 -7.20 -1.09 5.77
C LEU A 88 -8.06 -0.50 6.89
N MET A 89 -8.62 -1.34 7.77
CA MET A 89 -9.36 -0.87 8.94
C MET A 89 -8.50 0.00 9.87
N GLU A 90 -7.27 -0.41 10.14
CA GLU A 90 -6.34 0.37 10.97
C GLU A 90 -5.81 1.61 10.23
N PHE A 91 -5.42 1.47 8.97
CA PHE A 91 -4.87 2.55 8.15
C PHE A 91 -5.90 3.67 7.88
N SER A 92 -7.18 3.32 7.72
CA SER A 92 -8.27 4.28 7.51
C SER A 92 -8.51 5.23 8.69
N LYS A 93 -7.93 4.95 9.87
CA LYS A 93 -7.95 5.85 11.02
C LYS A 93 -7.01 7.05 10.83
N MET A 94 -6.05 6.95 9.92
CA MET A 94 -5.09 8.02 9.61
C MET A 94 -5.65 9.05 8.61
N GLY A 95 -6.68 8.69 7.84
CA GLY A 95 -7.28 9.59 6.86
C GLY A 95 -8.14 8.89 5.83
N LYS A 96 -8.50 9.63 4.77
CA LYS A 96 -9.17 9.08 3.60
C LYS A 96 -8.17 8.28 2.77
N ILE A 97 -8.63 7.19 2.19
CA ILE A 97 -7.85 6.26 1.38
C ILE A 97 -8.49 6.17 -0.01
N ILE A 98 -7.64 6.18 -1.03
CA ILE A 98 -8.04 5.81 -2.39
C ILE A 98 -7.31 4.53 -2.78
N ILE A 99 -8.07 3.54 -3.24
CA ILE A 99 -7.59 2.20 -3.59
C ILE A 99 -7.81 1.93 -5.07
N THR A 100 -6.79 1.37 -5.69
CA THR A 100 -6.89 0.62 -6.94
C THR A 100 -5.87 -0.52 -6.86
N ASP A 101 -6.02 -1.56 -7.66
CA ASP A 101 -5.08 -2.68 -7.70
C ASP A 101 -4.43 -2.90 -9.07
N THR A 102 -4.54 -1.90 -9.93
CA THR A 102 -4.06 -1.93 -11.32
C THR A 102 -2.55 -2.05 -11.42
N ILE A 103 -2.11 -3.04 -12.21
CA ILE A 103 -0.73 -3.23 -12.63
C ILE A 103 -0.73 -3.41 -14.14
N PRO A 104 -0.52 -2.34 -14.93
CA PRO A 104 -0.64 -2.39 -16.38
C PRO A 104 0.26 -3.46 -17.03
N GLU A 105 1.48 -3.64 -16.52
CA GLU A 105 2.45 -4.64 -17.01
C GLU A 105 1.95 -6.08 -16.90
N TYR A 106 1.04 -6.34 -15.97
CA TYR A 106 0.48 -7.66 -15.72
C TYR A 106 -0.95 -7.79 -16.22
N GLU A 107 -1.43 -6.84 -17.03
CA GLU A 107 -2.81 -6.81 -17.52
C GLU A 107 -3.83 -6.89 -16.37
N ARG A 108 -3.46 -6.34 -15.21
CA ARG A 108 -4.33 -6.25 -14.03
C ARG A 108 -4.93 -4.86 -13.97
N TYR A 109 -6.24 -4.78 -13.77
CA TYR A 109 -6.95 -3.51 -13.68
C TYR A 109 -8.14 -3.57 -12.72
N THR A 110 -8.51 -2.41 -12.19
CA THR A 110 -9.71 -2.21 -11.36
C THR A 110 -10.83 -1.63 -12.21
N GLU A 111 -12.00 -2.26 -12.21
CA GLU A 111 -13.21 -1.72 -12.85
C GLU A 111 -14.46 -2.20 -12.13
N ASP A 112 -15.44 -1.32 -11.91
CA ASP A 112 -16.70 -1.63 -11.21
C ASP A 112 -16.48 -2.33 -9.86
N LYS A 113 -15.47 -1.87 -9.09
CA LYS A 113 -15.05 -2.46 -7.81
C LYS A 113 -14.60 -3.92 -7.91
N LYS A 114 -14.18 -4.37 -9.09
CA LYS A 114 -13.58 -5.69 -9.32
C LYS A 114 -12.13 -5.52 -9.73
N THR A 115 -11.31 -6.51 -9.38
CA THR A 115 -10.00 -6.70 -9.99
C THR A 115 -10.14 -7.69 -11.14
N PHE A 116 -9.58 -7.35 -12.29
CA PHE A 116 -9.50 -8.22 -13.46
C PHE A 116 -8.06 -8.64 -13.70
N TYR A 117 -7.85 -9.91 -14.05
CA TYR A 117 -6.54 -10.44 -14.39
C TYR A 117 -6.68 -11.66 -15.31
N ARG A 118 -6.09 -11.59 -16.51
CA ARG A 118 -6.06 -12.71 -17.50
C ARG A 118 -7.44 -13.34 -17.78
N GLY A 119 -8.48 -12.50 -17.89
CA GLY A 119 -9.85 -12.93 -18.20
C GLY A 119 -10.66 -13.42 -17.00
N ASP A 120 -10.08 -13.45 -15.80
CA ASP A 120 -10.78 -13.76 -14.55
C ASP A 120 -11.00 -12.48 -13.73
N PHE A 121 -11.94 -12.52 -12.78
CA PHE A 121 -12.20 -11.39 -11.88
C PHE A 121 -12.47 -11.80 -10.44
N LYS A 122 -12.16 -10.89 -9.51
CA LYS A 122 -12.56 -10.99 -8.10
C LYS A 122 -13.24 -9.69 -7.66
N ASN A 123 -14.21 -9.80 -6.76
CA ASN A 123 -14.85 -8.62 -6.17
C ASN A 123 -13.93 -8.03 -5.10
N LEU A 124 -13.52 -6.77 -5.25
CA LEU A 124 -12.63 -6.12 -4.28
C LEU A 124 -13.33 -5.92 -2.92
N MET A 125 -14.66 -5.82 -2.90
CA MET A 125 -15.44 -5.67 -1.67
C MET A 125 -15.34 -6.89 -0.75
N ASP A 126 -14.91 -8.05 -1.25
CA ASP A 126 -14.66 -9.23 -0.41
C ASP A 126 -13.40 -9.06 0.46
N PHE A 127 -12.48 -8.18 0.05
CA PHE A 127 -11.17 -7.96 0.67
C PHE A 127 -11.05 -6.58 1.33
N ILE A 128 -11.83 -5.60 0.87
CA ILE A 128 -11.84 -4.22 1.35
C ILE A 128 -13.01 -4.04 2.33
N PRO A 129 -12.78 -3.50 3.54
CA PRO A 129 -13.86 -3.31 4.49
C PRO A 129 -14.80 -2.19 4.06
N GLU A 130 -16.09 -2.34 4.35
CA GLU A 130 -17.05 -1.25 4.22
C GLU A 130 -16.69 -0.14 5.22
N ASN A 131 -16.12 0.96 4.71
CA ASN A 131 -15.66 2.07 5.51
C ASN A 131 -15.76 3.36 4.69
N ARG A 132 -16.41 4.39 5.24
CA ARG A 132 -16.62 5.68 4.58
C ARG A 132 -15.33 6.43 4.22
N ASN A 133 -14.21 6.08 4.86
CA ASN A 133 -12.91 6.66 4.58
C ASN A 133 -12.21 5.97 3.41
N ILE A 134 -12.74 4.87 2.88
CA ILE A 134 -12.11 4.10 1.79
C ILE A 134 -12.92 4.28 0.52
N THR A 135 -12.26 4.72 -0.54
CA THR A 135 -12.83 4.84 -1.89
C THR A 135 -12.06 3.93 -2.84
N ILE A 136 -12.75 3.09 -3.59
CA ILE A 136 -12.16 2.33 -4.70
C ILE A 136 -12.34 3.17 -5.96
N MET A 137 -11.26 3.40 -6.69
CA MET A 137 -11.29 4.06 -7.98
C MET A 137 -10.89 3.10 -9.09
N ASP A 138 -11.67 3.10 -10.15
CA ASP A 138 -11.41 2.31 -11.33
C ASP A 138 -10.18 2.86 -12.07
N SER A 139 -9.36 1.97 -12.60
CA SER A 139 -8.23 2.32 -13.44
C SER A 139 -7.83 1.13 -14.31
N ARG A 140 -7.40 1.40 -15.53
CA ARG A 140 -6.96 0.38 -16.51
C ARG A 140 -5.51 0.57 -16.94
N ASN A 141 -5.01 1.79 -16.88
CA ASN A 141 -3.70 2.14 -17.43
C ASN A 141 -3.01 3.24 -16.61
N TYR A 142 -1.79 3.58 -17.02
CA TYR A 142 -0.97 4.60 -16.38
C TYR A 142 -1.58 6.01 -16.34
N ASN A 143 -2.43 6.39 -17.30
CA ASN A 143 -3.09 7.69 -17.25
C ASN A 143 -4.12 7.74 -16.13
N ASP A 144 -4.91 6.68 -15.97
CA ASP A 144 -5.87 6.55 -14.87
C ASP A 144 -5.13 6.57 -13.51
N ILE A 145 -4.02 5.83 -13.40
CA ILE A 145 -3.18 5.84 -12.18
C ILE A 145 -2.67 7.25 -11.88
N LYS A 146 -2.19 8.00 -12.88
CA LYS A 146 -1.78 9.39 -12.71
C LYS A 146 -2.92 10.28 -12.24
N MET A 147 -4.12 10.14 -12.82
CA MET A 147 -5.31 10.88 -12.41
C MET A 147 -5.67 10.59 -10.96
N ILE A 148 -5.64 9.32 -10.55
CA ILE A 148 -5.89 8.91 -9.16
C ILE A 148 -4.82 9.52 -8.23
N ALA A 149 -3.55 9.47 -8.61
CA ALA A 149 -2.46 10.06 -7.83
C ALA A 149 -2.65 11.57 -7.61
N TYR A 150 -3.05 12.31 -8.65
CA TYR A 150 -3.39 13.73 -8.51
C TYR A 150 -4.59 13.96 -7.59
N GLU A 151 -5.62 13.12 -7.66
CA GLU A 151 -6.77 13.23 -6.76
C GLU A 151 -6.39 12.93 -5.30
N CYS A 152 -5.48 11.97 -5.06
CA CYS A 152 -4.90 11.74 -3.73
C CYS A 152 -4.25 13.02 -3.18
N VAL A 153 -3.37 13.66 -3.96
CA VAL A 153 -2.70 14.91 -3.55
C VAL A 153 -3.71 16.03 -3.30
N LYS A 154 -4.63 16.24 -4.23
CA LYS A 154 -5.66 17.30 -4.17
C LYS A 154 -6.57 17.16 -2.96
N THR A 155 -6.92 15.93 -2.57
CA THR A 155 -7.85 15.66 -1.46
C THR A 155 -7.18 15.34 -0.14
N GLY A 156 -5.84 15.22 -0.12
CA GLY A 156 -5.10 14.72 1.03
C GLY A 156 -5.40 13.24 1.35
N SER A 157 -5.83 12.46 0.37
CA SER A 157 -6.09 11.02 0.54
C SER A 157 -4.80 10.21 0.39
N LEU A 158 -4.69 9.12 1.14
CA LEU A 158 -3.56 8.20 1.11
C LEU A 158 -3.78 7.14 0.02
N PRO A 159 -2.83 6.94 -0.91
CA PRO A 159 -2.93 5.87 -1.90
C PRO A 159 -2.68 4.50 -1.26
N VAL A 160 -3.45 3.50 -1.68
CA VAL A 160 -3.17 2.09 -1.39
C VAL A 160 -3.29 1.29 -2.68
N ASP A 161 -2.23 0.59 -3.05
CA ASP A 161 -2.18 -0.26 -4.22
C ASP A 161 -1.03 -1.29 -4.11
N PRO A 162 -0.83 -2.14 -5.14
CA PRO A 162 0.31 -3.04 -5.21
C PRO A 162 1.69 -2.38 -5.35
N GLY A 163 1.74 -1.13 -5.81
CA GLY A 163 2.90 -0.26 -5.70
C GLY A 163 3.02 0.85 -6.75
N ILE A 164 2.32 0.74 -7.88
CA ILE A 164 2.43 1.67 -9.01
C ILE A 164 1.74 3.00 -8.71
N LEU A 165 0.57 2.99 -8.07
CA LEU A 165 -0.09 4.20 -7.62
C LEU A 165 0.74 4.89 -6.54
N ILE A 166 1.26 4.16 -5.55
CA ILE A 166 2.14 4.72 -4.53
C ILE A 166 3.37 5.40 -5.17
N LYS A 167 4.07 4.69 -6.07
CA LYS A 167 5.21 5.26 -6.80
C LYS A 167 4.82 6.53 -7.54
N THR A 168 3.70 6.51 -8.26
CA THR A 168 3.24 7.66 -9.05
C THR A 168 2.89 8.85 -8.16
N TYR A 169 2.19 8.61 -7.05
CA TYR A 169 1.88 9.62 -6.03
C TYR A 169 3.13 10.29 -5.47
N LEU A 170 4.16 9.51 -5.14
CA LEU A 170 5.44 10.01 -4.61
C LEU A 170 6.22 10.88 -5.59
N THR A 171 5.93 10.84 -6.90
CA THR A 171 6.57 11.74 -7.88
C THR A 171 5.90 13.10 -8.01
N ILE A 172 4.72 13.27 -7.41
CA ILE A 172 3.92 14.51 -7.50
C ILE A 172 4.16 15.42 -6.30
N ILE A 173 4.45 14.84 -5.14
CA ILE A 173 4.70 15.54 -3.87
C ILE A 173 6.17 15.86 -3.66
#